data_AF-B2W5H2-F1
#
_entry.id   AF-B2W5H2-F1
#
_cell.length_a   1.000
_cell.length_b   1.000
_cell.length_c   1.000
_cell.angle_alpha   90.00
_cell.angle_beta   90.00
_cell.angle_gamma   90.00
#
_symmetry.space_group_name_H-M   'P 1'
#
loop_
_entity.id
_entity.type
_entity.pdbx_description
1 polymer ?
#
loop_
_entity_poly.entity_id
_entity_poly.type
_entity_poly.pdbx_seq_one_letter_code
_entity_poly.pdbx_strand_id
1 'polypeptide(L)'
;MEDRASQLNDNGVYLMRLYRETNNIAYLEEATQTAREAVYSTAEDSPNRPAHLSSLGTCLESQYVESSNIDTLNEAIEVSALAFNLAPQDDPNWAAISDNLGTTLLRRHKRTGKLDDLDAAIKASQQAFNSNAGDDLRRGITSSNLGGQLEIRQTGNESILEKAINATRDALHLTNDSCPDRIGWLSNLGNRLATQYEHNDDMQSLDEAIRITGEAARSIKSDHTDQALISRNLGHGLETRYQRTNDNFDWENARNAFQIAWDCTAGIPSRRVEVAARLMNIMGLQEEFDRAATLAVEGIDLLPTISNRSLQRSDQQYAVSHFSGLATSACSIYLRLGLPEKALEILERGRTVILNQLIGDRSDILSRFGVSPALLL
;
A
#
# COMPACT_ATOMS: atom_id res chain seq x y z
N MET A 1 9.61 -5.67 -35.21
CA MET A 1 9.50 -6.26 -33.85
C MET A 1 9.52 -5.17 -32.79
N GLU A 2 10.43 -4.20 -32.89
CA GLU A 2 10.52 -3.06 -31.95
C GLU A 2 9.24 -2.21 -31.87
N ASP A 3 8.62 -1.87 -33.00
CA ASP A 3 7.34 -1.13 -33.05
C ASP A 3 6.19 -1.87 -32.31
N ARG A 4 6.13 -3.21 -32.44
CA ARG A 4 5.16 -4.04 -31.71
C ARG A 4 5.46 -4.06 -30.20
N ALA A 5 6.73 -4.10 -29.81
CA ALA A 5 7.13 -4.10 -28.41
C ALA A 5 6.77 -2.78 -27.72
N SER A 6 6.98 -1.64 -28.39
CA SER A 6 6.56 -0.33 -27.89
C SER A 6 5.04 -0.20 -27.77
N GLN A 7 4.28 -0.68 -28.77
CA GLN A 7 2.81 -0.69 -28.69
C GLN A 7 2.30 -1.54 -27.51
N LEU A 8 2.92 -2.70 -27.26
CA LEU A 8 2.60 -3.53 -26.10
C LEU A 8 2.92 -2.81 -24.79
N ASN A 9 4.07 -2.15 -24.68
CA ASN A 9 4.42 -1.38 -23.49
C ASN A 9 3.41 -0.24 -23.24
N ASP A 10 3.07 0.52 -24.27
CA ASP A 10 2.12 1.63 -24.16
C ASP A 10 0.72 1.14 -23.75
N ASN A 11 0.28 0.00 -24.28
CA ASN A 11 -0.96 -0.64 -23.86
C ASN A 11 -0.89 -1.11 -22.39
N GLY A 12 0.23 -1.70 -21.96
CA GLY A 12 0.45 -2.07 -20.57
C GLY A 12 0.37 -0.87 -19.62
N VAL A 13 1.00 0.25 -19.98
CA VAL A 13 0.93 1.51 -19.21
C VAL A 13 -0.50 2.06 -19.16
N TYR A 14 -1.22 2.00 -20.27
CA TYR A 14 -2.62 2.41 -20.33
C TYR A 14 -3.52 1.56 -19.43
N LEU A 15 -3.37 0.24 -19.47
CA LEU A 15 -4.11 -0.70 -18.61
C LEU A 15 -3.78 -0.47 -17.13
N MET A 16 -2.52 -0.18 -16.78
CA MET A 16 -2.14 0.22 -15.42
C MET A 16 -2.85 1.49 -14.96
N ARG A 17 -3.00 2.47 -15.84
CA ARG A 17 -3.77 3.69 -15.53
C ARG A 17 -5.24 3.36 -15.28
N LEU A 18 -5.86 2.53 -16.11
CA LEU A 18 -7.23 2.08 -15.89
C LEU A 18 -7.39 1.32 -14.56
N TYR A 19 -6.43 0.45 -14.21
CA TYR A 19 -6.41 -0.19 -12.90
C TYR A 19 -6.35 0.85 -11.77
N ARG A 20 -5.48 1.86 -11.84
CA ARG A 20 -5.39 2.92 -10.82
C ARG A 20 -6.69 3.72 -10.69
N GLU A 21 -7.39 3.95 -11.80
CA GLU A 21 -8.65 4.72 -11.83
C GLU A 21 -9.85 3.88 -11.35
N THR A 22 -9.85 2.56 -11.56
CA THR A 22 -11.03 1.70 -11.33
C THR A 22 -10.88 0.67 -10.21
N ASN A 23 -9.64 0.44 -9.76
CA ASN A 23 -9.24 -0.67 -8.90
C ASN A 23 -9.66 -2.06 -9.42
N ASN A 24 -9.87 -2.20 -10.74
CA ASN A 24 -10.24 -3.47 -11.34
C ASN A 24 -9.00 -4.34 -11.60
N ILE A 25 -8.87 -5.41 -10.82
CA ILE A 25 -7.73 -6.35 -10.86
C ILE A 25 -7.54 -6.97 -12.25
N ALA A 26 -8.59 -7.14 -13.05
CA ALA A 26 -8.46 -7.67 -14.41
C ALA A 26 -7.55 -6.80 -15.30
N TYR A 27 -7.63 -5.47 -15.15
CA TYR A 27 -6.73 -4.56 -15.89
C TYR A 27 -5.28 -4.68 -15.41
N LEU A 28 -5.04 -4.95 -14.12
CA LEU A 28 -3.71 -5.19 -13.58
C LEU A 28 -3.10 -6.50 -14.10
N GLU A 29 -3.89 -7.56 -14.15
CA GLU A 29 -3.48 -8.85 -14.71
C GLU A 29 -3.14 -8.73 -16.20
N GLU A 30 -4.00 -8.06 -16.97
CA GLU A 30 -3.77 -7.81 -18.40
C GLU A 30 -2.57 -6.87 -18.64
N ALA A 31 -2.41 -5.83 -17.84
CA ALA A 31 -1.26 -4.92 -17.91
C ALA A 31 0.05 -5.68 -17.68
N THR A 32 0.09 -6.54 -16.66
CA THR A 32 1.26 -7.35 -16.32
C THR A 32 1.61 -8.30 -17.46
N GLN A 33 0.61 -9.00 -18.02
CA GLN A 33 0.81 -9.90 -19.14
C GLN A 33 1.32 -9.14 -20.38
N THR A 34 0.73 -8.01 -20.71
CA THR A 34 1.11 -7.18 -21.85
C THR A 34 2.54 -6.63 -21.69
N ALA A 35 2.90 -6.17 -20.48
CA ALA A 35 4.25 -5.71 -20.18
C ALA A 35 5.30 -6.83 -20.28
N ARG A 36 4.96 -8.06 -19.87
CA ARG A 36 5.83 -9.24 -20.09
C ARG A 36 6.08 -9.50 -21.57
N GLU A 37 5.02 -9.44 -22.37
CA GLU A 37 5.13 -9.63 -23.83
C GLU A 37 5.95 -8.52 -24.49
N ALA A 38 5.83 -7.28 -24.02
CA ALA A 38 6.66 -6.16 -24.46
C ALA A 38 8.15 -6.44 -24.19
N VAL A 39 8.50 -6.82 -22.96
CA VAL A 39 9.89 -7.17 -22.59
C VAL A 39 10.41 -8.36 -23.41
N TYR A 40 9.61 -9.41 -23.57
CA TYR A 40 9.97 -10.58 -24.37
C TYR A 40 10.20 -10.24 -25.84
N SER A 41 9.41 -9.31 -26.40
CA SER A 41 9.51 -8.88 -27.80
C SER A 41 10.59 -7.83 -28.05
N THR A 42 11.23 -7.32 -27.01
CA THR A 42 12.29 -6.31 -27.09
C THR A 42 13.65 -7.00 -27.13
N ALA A 43 14.51 -6.63 -28.09
CA ALA A 43 15.87 -7.15 -28.15
C ALA A 43 16.67 -6.78 -26.88
N GLU A 44 17.68 -7.59 -26.52
CA GLU A 44 18.47 -7.37 -25.30
C GLU A 44 19.28 -6.07 -25.33
N ASP A 45 19.71 -5.65 -26.51
CA ASP A 45 20.51 -4.45 -26.79
C ASP A 45 19.66 -3.24 -27.19
N SER A 46 18.33 -3.35 -27.21
CA SER A 46 17.45 -2.24 -27.59
C SER A 46 17.49 -1.12 -26.53
N PRO A 47 17.58 0.15 -26.95
CA PRO A 47 17.56 1.29 -26.03
C PRO A 47 16.22 1.43 -25.29
N ASN A 48 15.14 0.82 -25.78
CA ASN A 48 13.83 0.85 -25.12
C ASN A 48 13.68 -0.23 -24.03
N ARG A 49 14.59 -1.21 -23.98
CA ARG A 49 14.52 -2.32 -23.03
C ARG A 49 14.45 -1.88 -21.57
N PRO A 50 15.24 -0.89 -21.09
CA PRO A 50 15.16 -0.42 -19.71
C PRO A 50 13.77 0.14 -19.36
N ALA A 51 13.15 0.90 -20.28
CA ALA A 51 11.82 1.45 -20.08
C ALA A 51 10.75 0.34 -19.99
N HIS A 52 10.79 -0.66 -20.87
CA HIS A 52 9.84 -1.78 -20.85
C HIS A 52 9.99 -2.63 -19.57
N LEU A 53 11.23 -2.89 -19.13
CA LEU A 53 11.49 -3.58 -17.87
C LEU A 53 10.98 -2.79 -16.65
N SER A 54 11.12 -1.46 -16.67
CA SER A 54 10.61 -0.57 -15.62
C SER A 54 9.09 -0.62 -15.52
N SER A 55 8.37 -0.54 -16.66
CA SER A 55 6.92 -0.70 -16.73
C SER A 55 6.46 -2.04 -16.17
N LEU A 56 7.14 -3.14 -16.53
CA LEU A 56 6.86 -4.46 -15.99
C LEU A 56 7.08 -4.49 -14.46
N GLY A 57 8.16 -3.90 -13.97
CA GLY A 57 8.43 -3.76 -12.53
C GLY A 57 7.30 -3.05 -11.79
N THR A 58 6.76 -1.96 -12.34
CA THR A 58 5.60 -1.26 -11.78
C THR A 58 4.34 -2.14 -11.74
N CYS A 59 4.08 -2.92 -12.79
CA CYS A 59 2.93 -3.83 -12.82
C CYS A 59 3.06 -4.92 -11.73
N LEU A 60 4.23 -5.55 -11.63
CA LEU A 60 4.49 -6.60 -10.63
C LEU A 60 4.45 -6.05 -9.20
N GLU A 61 4.94 -4.83 -8.98
CA GLU A 61 4.86 -4.14 -7.70
C GLU A 61 3.41 -3.89 -7.27
N SER A 62 2.55 -3.46 -8.18
CA SER A 62 1.11 -3.28 -7.91
C SER A 62 0.41 -4.63 -7.71
N GLN A 63 0.81 -5.67 -8.45
CA GLN A 63 0.32 -7.04 -8.23
C GLN A 63 0.71 -7.58 -6.85
N TYR A 64 1.91 -7.24 -6.35
CA TYR A 64 2.28 -7.54 -4.98
C TYR A 64 1.41 -6.78 -3.97
N VAL A 65 1.07 -5.52 -4.21
CA VAL A 65 0.21 -4.74 -3.28
C VAL A 65 -1.16 -5.40 -3.13
N GLU A 66 -1.74 -5.93 -4.21
CA GLU A 66 -3.02 -6.65 -4.17
C GLU A 66 -2.89 -8.05 -3.55
N SER A 67 -1.85 -8.79 -3.91
CA SER A 67 -1.75 -10.22 -3.56
C SER A 67 -0.95 -10.51 -2.29
N SER A 68 -0.07 -9.61 -1.86
CA SER A 68 0.97 -9.86 -0.84
C SER A 68 1.94 -11.02 -1.16
N ASN A 69 2.04 -11.45 -2.43
CA ASN A 69 2.93 -12.54 -2.86
C ASN A 69 4.41 -12.11 -2.92
N ILE A 70 5.26 -12.67 -2.07
CA ILE A 70 6.68 -12.30 -2.00
C ILE A 70 7.46 -12.67 -3.26
N ASP A 71 7.05 -13.72 -3.98
CA ASP A 71 7.73 -14.14 -5.21
C ASP A 71 7.51 -13.10 -6.32
N THR A 72 6.29 -12.55 -6.42
CA THR A 72 5.98 -11.43 -7.32
C THR A 72 6.78 -10.19 -6.96
N LEU A 73 6.98 -9.90 -5.67
CA LEU A 73 7.81 -8.77 -5.25
C LEU A 73 9.29 -8.98 -5.56
N ASN A 74 9.81 -10.20 -5.38
CA ASN A 74 11.19 -10.52 -5.74
C ASN A 74 11.42 -10.37 -7.24
N GLU A 75 10.47 -10.84 -8.06
CA GLU A 75 10.52 -10.66 -9.49
C GLU A 75 10.49 -9.17 -9.89
N ALA A 76 9.62 -8.37 -9.25
CA ALA A 76 9.58 -6.92 -9.46
C ALA A 76 10.96 -6.27 -9.22
N ILE A 77 11.65 -6.69 -8.16
CA ILE A 77 13.01 -6.21 -7.83
C ILE A 77 14.02 -6.64 -8.88
N GLU A 78 13.95 -7.90 -9.35
CA GLU A 78 14.85 -8.40 -10.38
C GLU A 78 14.71 -7.61 -11.69
N VAL A 79 13.48 -7.39 -12.16
CA VAL A 79 13.26 -6.63 -13.41
C VAL A 79 13.58 -5.15 -13.26
N SER A 80 13.27 -4.52 -12.12
CA SER A 80 13.63 -3.12 -11.86
C SER A 80 15.14 -2.93 -11.69
N ALA A 81 15.84 -3.89 -11.07
CA ALA A 81 17.30 -3.86 -10.96
C ALA A 81 17.96 -4.06 -12.33
N LEU A 82 17.41 -4.94 -13.18
CA LEU A 82 17.89 -5.10 -14.55
C LEU A 82 17.67 -3.82 -15.37
N ALA A 83 16.51 -3.18 -15.26
CA ALA A 83 16.25 -1.89 -15.89
C ALA A 83 17.27 -0.83 -15.47
N PHE A 84 17.53 -0.72 -14.15
CA PHE A 84 18.47 0.24 -13.59
C PHE A 84 19.91 0.02 -14.09
N ASN A 85 20.35 -1.24 -14.18
CA ASN A 85 21.70 -1.57 -14.65
C ASN A 85 21.89 -1.37 -16.16
N LEU A 86 20.81 -1.48 -16.95
CA LEU A 86 20.86 -1.30 -18.41
C LEU A 86 20.67 0.16 -18.85
N ALA A 87 19.98 0.98 -18.04
CA ALA A 87 19.71 2.37 -18.38
C ALA A 87 20.99 3.24 -18.27
N PRO A 88 21.40 3.95 -19.33
CA PRO A 88 22.41 5.00 -19.23
C PRO A 88 21.98 6.11 -18.26
N GLN A 89 22.92 6.71 -17.53
CA GLN A 89 22.58 7.74 -16.54
C GLN A 89 22.04 9.04 -17.17
N ASP A 90 22.33 9.27 -18.45
CA ASP A 90 21.79 10.34 -19.28
C ASP A 90 20.44 9.98 -19.96
N ASP A 91 19.92 8.76 -19.75
CA ASP A 91 18.59 8.37 -20.22
C ASP A 91 17.52 9.22 -19.52
N PRO A 92 16.61 9.86 -20.28
CA PRO A 92 15.49 10.61 -19.72
C PRO A 92 14.65 9.82 -18.71
N ASN A 93 14.60 8.49 -18.78
CA ASN A 93 13.84 7.62 -17.88
C ASN A 93 14.65 7.12 -16.67
N TRP A 94 15.96 7.34 -16.63
CA TRP A 94 16.84 6.77 -15.61
C TRP A 94 16.39 7.07 -14.18
N ALA A 95 15.95 8.29 -13.91
CA ALA A 95 15.46 8.67 -12.59
C ALA A 95 14.17 7.92 -12.19
N ALA A 96 13.23 7.73 -13.13
CA ALA A 96 12.01 6.97 -12.87
C ALA A 96 12.31 5.48 -12.63
N ILE A 97 13.27 4.93 -13.39
CA ILE A 97 13.76 3.55 -13.20
C ILE A 97 14.38 3.37 -11.81
N SER A 98 15.25 4.32 -11.42
CA SER A 98 15.92 4.34 -10.12
C SER A 98 14.94 4.45 -8.96
N ASP A 99 13.90 5.27 -9.13
CA ASP A 99 12.84 5.48 -8.15
C ASP A 99 11.93 4.25 -7.99
N ASN A 100 11.55 3.61 -9.10
CA ASN A 100 10.81 2.36 -9.10
C ASN A 100 11.58 1.25 -8.35
N LEU A 101 12.88 1.12 -8.61
CA LEU A 101 13.74 0.17 -7.89
C LEU A 101 13.76 0.48 -6.38
N GLY A 102 13.97 1.75 -6.01
CA GLY A 102 14.01 2.17 -4.62
C GLY A 102 12.70 1.87 -3.87
N THR A 103 11.57 2.17 -4.50
CA THR A 103 10.23 1.93 -3.94
C THR A 103 9.92 0.44 -3.78
N THR A 104 10.36 -0.39 -4.73
CA THR A 104 10.16 -1.84 -4.67
C THR A 104 11.03 -2.49 -3.58
N LEU A 105 12.29 -2.07 -3.46
CA LEU A 105 13.20 -2.50 -2.39
C LEU A 105 12.67 -2.11 -1.01
N LEU A 106 12.11 -0.89 -0.86
CA LEU A 106 11.49 -0.46 0.39
C LEU A 106 10.33 -1.37 0.81
N ARG A 107 9.49 -1.79 -0.14
CA ARG A 107 8.41 -2.73 0.16
C ARG A 107 8.94 -4.07 0.65
N ARG A 108 10.02 -4.60 0.06
CA ARG A 108 10.64 -5.84 0.55
C ARG A 108 11.25 -5.66 1.93
N HIS A 109 11.86 -4.51 2.21
CA HIS A 109 12.29 -4.17 3.56
C HIS A 109 11.12 -4.21 4.56
N LYS A 110 10.00 -3.50 4.28
CA LYS A 110 8.82 -3.50 5.15
C LYS A 110 8.28 -4.92 5.41
N ARG A 111 8.34 -5.78 4.39
CA ARG A 111 7.87 -7.16 4.43
C ARG A 111 8.79 -8.10 5.23
N THR A 112 10.11 -7.90 5.18
CA THR A 112 11.12 -8.87 5.64
C THR A 112 12.01 -8.36 6.77
N GLY A 113 12.02 -7.05 7.04
CA GLY A 113 12.92 -6.37 7.98
C GLY A 113 14.38 -6.26 7.53
N LYS A 114 14.72 -6.69 6.31
CA LYS A 114 16.12 -6.70 5.83
C LYS A 114 16.66 -5.28 5.63
N LEU A 115 17.66 -4.89 6.41
CA LEU A 115 18.27 -3.55 6.33
C LEU A 115 19.03 -3.31 5.01
N ASP A 116 19.57 -4.36 4.39
CA ASP A 116 20.26 -4.25 3.09
C ASP A 116 19.33 -3.74 1.98
N ASP A 117 18.05 -4.13 2.02
CA ASP A 117 17.05 -3.66 1.06
C ASP A 117 16.74 -2.18 1.27
N LEU A 118 16.71 -1.74 2.53
CA LEU A 118 16.52 -0.34 2.88
C LEU A 118 17.71 0.52 2.45
N ASP A 119 18.93 0.02 2.66
CA ASP A 119 20.16 0.64 2.17
C ASP A 119 20.16 0.82 0.66
N ALA A 120 19.82 -0.26 -0.06
CA ALA A 120 19.74 -0.25 -1.51
C ALA A 120 18.63 0.70 -2.00
N ALA A 121 17.48 0.73 -1.32
CA ALA A 121 16.38 1.63 -1.64
C ALA A 121 16.81 3.10 -1.57
N ILE A 122 17.42 3.48 -0.44
CA ILE A 122 17.91 4.85 -0.20
C ILE A 122 18.94 5.25 -1.25
N LYS A 123 19.88 4.35 -1.55
CA LYS A 123 20.90 4.63 -2.56
C LYS A 123 20.27 4.89 -3.93
N ALA A 124 19.30 4.08 -4.34
CA ALA A 124 18.61 4.21 -5.62
C ALA A 124 17.80 5.52 -5.71
N SER A 125 17.01 5.86 -4.68
CA SER A 125 16.23 7.11 -4.67
C SER A 125 17.13 8.36 -4.52
N GLN A 126 18.26 8.27 -3.83
CA GLN A 126 19.24 9.36 -3.74
C GLN A 126 19.93 9.62 -5.07
N GLN A 127 20.25 8.54 -5.79
CA GLN A 127 20.77 8.58 -7.15
C GLN A 127 19.78 9.26 -8.09
N ALA A 128 18.50 8.85 -8.05
CA ALA A 128 17.41 9.46 -8.82
C ALA A 128 17.23 10.96 -8.51
N PHE A 129 17.33 11.34 -7.24
CA PHE A 129 17.24 12.74 -6.82
C PHE A 129 18.38 13.59 -7.41
N ASN A 130 19.62 13.07 -7.38
CA ASN A 130 20.80 13.78 -7.84
C ASN A 130 20.86 13.93 -9.38
N SER A 131 20.24 13.03 -10.14
CA SER A 131 20.23 13.09 -11.62
C SER A 131 19.24 14.09 -12.20
N ASN A 132 18.17 14.43 -11.47
CA ASN A 132 17.09 15.29 -11.98
C ASN A 132 17.40 16.80 -11.92
N ALA A 133 18.65 17.23 -12.16
CA ALA A 133 19.02 18.65 -12.14
C ALA A 133 18.33 19.43 -13.28
N GLY A 134 17.07 19.86 -13.06
CA GLY A 134 16.28 20.67 -14.00
C GLY A 134 14.83 20.20 -14.23
N ASP A 135 14.43 19.01 -13.77
CA ASP A 135 13.04 18.53 -13.82
C ASP A 135 12.44 18.53 -12.40
N ASP A 136 11.77 19.63 -12.08
CA ASP A 136 11.22 19.89 -10.75
C ASP A 136 10.12 18.90 -10.32
N LEU A 137 9.37 18.36 -11.28
CA LEU A 137 8.33 17.35 -11.04
C LEU A 137 8.94 16.02 -10.59
N ARG A 138 9.94 15.54 -11.34
CA ARG A 138 10.64 14.29 -11.02
C ARG A 138 11.47 14.40 -9.75
N ARG A 139 12.04 15.58 -9.46
CA ARG A 139 12.68 15.86 -8.17
C ARG A 139 11.69 15.71 -7.02
N GLY A 140 10.45 16.18 -7.17
CA GLY A 140 9.40 16.01 -6.16
C GLY A 140 9.11 14.55 -5.83
N ILE A 141 8.89 13.73 -6.86
CA ILE A 141 8.62 12.29 -6.72
C ILE A 141 9.79 11.57 -6.05
N THR A 142 11.01 11.76 -6.57
CA THR A 142 12.21 11.08 -6.04
C THR A 142 12.53 11.51 -4.60
N SER A 143 12.33 12.79 -4.27
CA SER A 143 12.49 13.27 -2.90
C SER A 143 11.45 12.71 -1.96
N SER A 144 10.24 12.48 -2.46
CA SER A 144 9.17 11.89 -1.70
C SER A 144 9.52 10.46 -1.29
N ASN A 145 9.96 9.66 -2.25
CA ASN A 145 10.30 8.26 -1.99
C ASN A 145 11.56 8.14 -1.12
N LEU A 146 12.58 8.96 -1.42
CA LEU A 146 13.79 9.06 -0.60
C LEU A 146 13.46 9.40 0.87
N GLY A 147 12.53 10.32 1.10
CA GLY A 147 12.06 10.70 2.42
C GLY A 147 11.48 9.55 3.22
N GLY A 148 10.52 8.81 2.64
CA GLY A 148 9.89 7.68 3.32
C GLY A 148 10.86 6.51 3.59
N GLN A 149 11.85 6.30 2.72
CA GLN A 149 12.89 5.31 2.95
C GLN A 149 13.83 5.70 4.09
N LEU A 150 14.23 6.97 4.12
CA LEU A 150 15.14 7.47 5.13
C LEU A 150 14.49 7.56 6.51
N GLU A 151 13.19 7.87 6.56
CA GLU A 151 12.33 7.79 7.75
C GLU A 151 12.38 6.38 8.38
N ILE A 152 12.26 5.34 7.56
CA ILE A 152 12.33 3.94 8.02
C ILE A 152 13.75 3.57 8.49
N ARG A 153 14.80 4.18 7.90
CA ARG A 153 16.19 3.89 8.29
C ARG A 153 16.61 4.56 9.59
N GLN A 154 16.04 5.71 9.91
CA GLN A 154 16.29 6.36 11.18
C GLN A 154 14.98 6.91 11.76
N THR A 155 14.43 6.13 12.69
CA THR A 155 14.18 6.65 14.03
C THR A 155 15.41 7.44 14.51
N GLY A 156 15.52 8.73 14.14
CA GLY A 156 16.55 9.65 14.67
C GLY A 156 17.36 10.56 13.72
N ASN A 157 17.16 10.61 12.39
CA ASN A 157 17.82 11.66 11.56
C ASN A 157 16.87 12.80 11.19
N GLU A 158 16.74 13.77 12.10
CA GLU A 158 15.94 14.97 11.86
C GLU A 158 16.34 15.72 10.57
N SER A 159 17.65 15.78 10.26
CA SER A 159 18.16 16.49 9.08
C SER A 159 17.68 15.91 7.75
N ILE A 160 17.35 14.62 7.72
CA ILE A 160 16.98 13.94 6.49
C ILE A 160 15.46 14.01 6.27
N LEU A 161 14.68 13.83 7.33
CA LEU A 161 13.24 14.03 7.29
C LEU A 161 12.90 15.46 6.85
N GLU A 162 13.65 16.45 7.35
CA GLU A 162 13.50 17.85 6.95
C GLU A 162 13.78 18.07 5.45
N LYS A 163 14.82 17.43 4.88
CA LYS A 163 15.09 17.50 3.43
C LYS A 163 13.93 16.93 2.60
N ALA A 164 13.34 15.83 3.05
CA ALA A 164 12.22 15.21 2.35
C ALA A 164 10.92 16.01 2.44
N ILE A 165 10.67 16.65 3.59
CA ILE A 165 9.56 17.58 3.77
C ILE A 165 9.74 18.77 2.83
N ASN A 166 10.90 19.42 2.85
CA ASN A 166 11.20 20.58 2.02
C ASN A 166 11.07 20.27 0.52
N ALA A 167 11.60 19.14 0.08
CA ALA A 167 11.52 18.80 -1.33
C ALA A 167 10.10 18.42 -1.81
N THR A 168 9.23 17.91 -0.93
CA THR A 168 7.81 17.72 -1.29
C THR A 168 7.02 19.03 -1.24
N ARG A 169 7.39 19.96 -0.37
CA ARG A 169 6.88 21.34 -0.42
C ARG A 169 7.27 22.02 -1.74
N ASP A 170 8.51 21.87 -2.18
CA ASP A 170 8.98 22.40 -3.47
C ASP A 170 8.18 21.80 -4.63
N ALA A 171 7.96 20.48 -4.63
CA ALA A 171 7.12 19.81 -5.63
C ALA A 171 5.69 20.37 -5.68
N LEU A 172 5.07 20.57 -4.51
CA LEU A 172 3.72 21.11 -4.39
C LEU A 172 3.63 22.58 -4.79
N HIS A 173 4.70 23.36 -4.61
CA HIS A 173 4.78 24.75 -5.04
C HIS A 173 4.97 24.89 -6.56
N LEU A 174 5.66 23.93 -7.18
CA LEU A 174 5.99 23.94 -8.60
C LEU A 174 4.89 23.33 -9.48
N THR A 175 3.85 22.76 -8.88
CA THR A 175 2.72 22.12 -9.59
C THR A 175 1.40 22.81 -9.31
N ASN A 176 0.53 22.85 -10.32
CA ASN A 176 -0.82 23.39 -10.19
C ASN A 176 -1.80 22.34 -9.65
N ASP A 177 -3.01 22.78 -9.27
CA ASP A 177 -4.05 21.90 -8.73
C ASP A 177 -4.57 20.84 -9.72
N SER A 178 -4.24 20.97 -11.01
CA SER A 178 -4.62 19.99 -12.05
C SER A 178 -3.60 18.87 -12.22
N CYS A 179 -2.48 18.89 -11.49
CA CYS A 179 -1.48 17.84 -11.56
C CYS A 179 -2.02 16.52 -10.97
N PRO A 180 -2.06 15.41 -11.74
CA PRO A 180 -2.59 14.14 -11.26
C PRO A 180 -1.91 13.60 -9.99
N ASP A 181 -0.61 13.86 -9.83
CA ASP A 181 0.20 13.34 -8.72
C ASP A 181 0.13 14.21 -7.44
N ARG A 182 -0.50 15.40 -7.53
CA ARG A 182 -0.56 16.37 -6.42
C ARG A 182 -1.18 15.76 -5.16
N ILE A 183 -2.25 14.99 -5.34
CA ILE A 183 -2.94 14.29 -4.24
C ILE A 183 -1.98 13.32 -3.51
N GLY A 184 -1.18 12.58 -4.27
CA GLY A 184 -0.15 11.68 -3.73
C GLY A 184 0.92 12.44 -2.93
N TRP A 185 1.38 13.59 -3.43
CA TRP A 185 2.36 14.41 -2.69
C TRP A 185 1.79 15.04 -1.42
N LEU A 186 0.54 15.49 -1.43
CA LEU A 186 -0.11 15.99 -0.22
C LEU A 186 -0.21 14.88 0.84
N SER A 187 -0.61 13.66 0.44
CA SER A 187 -0.64 12.51 1.34
C SER A 187 0.75 12.19 1.92
N ASN A 188 1.78 12.20 1.08
CA ASN A 188 3.15 11.94 1.49
C ASN A 188 3.72 13.03 2.41
N LEU A 189 3.45 14.31 2.13
CA LEU A 189 3.83 15.43 3.00
C LEU A 189 3.17 15.30 4.38
N GLY A 190 1.88 14.97 4.40
CA GLY A 190 1.14 14.72 5.65
C GLY A 190 1.78 13.64 6.52
N ASN A 191 2.11 12.49 5.92
CA ASN A 191 2.75 11.39 6.66
C ASN A 191 4.13 11.77 7.21
N ARG A 192 4.94 12.53 6.46
CA ARG A 192 6.26 12.98 6.94
C ARG A 192 6.17 13.97 8.08
N LEU A 193 5.21 14.91 8.00
CA LEU A 193 4.96 15.86 9.07
C LEU A 193 4.44 15.15 10.34
N ALA A 194 3.60 14.12 10.19
CA ALA A 194 3.18 13.27 11.31
C ALA A 194 4.37 12.51 11.92
N THR A 195 5.28 12.00 11.10
CA THR A 195 6.50 11.33 11.60
C THR A 195 7.47 12.30 12.24
N GLN A 196 7.55 13.54 11.74
CA GLN A 196 8.34 14.59 12.36
C GLN A 196 7.83 14.83 13.78
N TYR A 197 6.51 14.98 13.94
CA TYR A 197 5.87 15.04 15.24
C TYR A 197 6.21 13.85 16.14
N GLU A 198 6.15 12.61 15.63
CA GLU A 198 6.50 11.42 16.42
C GLU A 198 7.96 11.45 16.92
N HIS A 199 8.87 12.05 16.15
CA HIS A 199 10.29 12.14 16.51
C HIS A 199 10.61 13.25 17.52
N ASN A 200 10.01 14.43 17.37
CA ASN A 200 10.40 15.62 18.12
C ASN A 200 9.28 16.23 18.99
N ASP A 201 8.10 15.60 19.02
CA ASP A 201 6.88 16.05 19.70
C ASP A 201 6.42 17.47 19.27
N ASP A 202 6.77 17.89 18.05
CA ASP A 202 6.40 19.20 17.50
C ASP A 202 4.93 19.25 17.04
N MET A 203 4.08 19.79 17.90
CA MET A 203 2.65 19.97 17.61
C MET A 203 2.39 20.79 16.33
N GLN A 204 3.30 21.68 15.91
CA GLN A 204 3.10 22.43 14.66
C GLN A 204 3.18 21.52 13.43
N SER A 205 4.11 20.56 13.45
CA SER A 205 4.22 19.52 12.42
C SER A 205 2.95 18.66 12.36
N LEU A 206 2.39 18.27 13.52
CA LEU A 206 1.12 17.52 13.57
C LEU A 206 -0.06 18.34 13.02
N ASP A 207 -0.18 19.61 13.41
CA ASP A 207 -1.23 20.50 12.93
C ASP A 207 -1.14 20.72 11.42
N GLU A 208 0.07 20.87 10.88
CA GLU A 208 0.30 20.97 9.44
C GLU A 208 -0.04 19.67 8.72
N ALA A 209 0.32 18.51 9.29
CA ALA A 209 -0.02 17.19 8.74
C ALA A 209 -1.53 17.03 8.56
N ILE A 210 -2.31 17.38 9.59
CA ILE A 210 -3.78 17.34 9.58
C ILE A 210 -4.34 18.33 8.55
N ARG A 211 -3.78 19.55 8.47
CA ARG A 211 -4.22 20.56 7.50
C ARG A 211 -4.02 20.09 6.06
N ILE A 212 -2.84 19.56 5.75
CA ILE A 212 -2.45 19.10 4.41
C ILE A 212 -3.25 17.85 4.00
N THR A 213 -3.38 16.86 4.87
CA THR A 213 -4.21 15.66 4.59
C THR A 213 -5.69 16.02 4.46
N GLY A 214 -6.17 16.99 5.25
CA GLY A 214 -7.53 17.52 5.14
C GLY A 214 -7.78 18.29 3.84
N GLU A 215 -6.77 18.99 3.31
CA GLU A 215 -6.84 19.61 1.98
C GLU A 215 -6.92 18.55 0.87
N ALA A 216 -6.07 17.53 0.93
CA ALA A 216 -6.12 16.41 -0.01
C ALA A 216 -7.48 15.69 0.02
N ALA A 217 -8.05 15.48 1.20
CA ALA A 217 -9.35 14.84 1.38
C ALA A 217 -10.52 15.66 0.82
N ARG A 218 -10.41 16.99 0.77
CA ARG A 218 -11.42 17.87 0.16
C ARG A 218 -11.31 17.97 -1.35
N SER A 219 -10.10 17.81 -1.89
CA SER A 219 -9.82 17.94 -3.33
C SER A 219 -10.08 16.65 -4.10
N ILE A 220 -10.08 15.50 -3.42
CA ILE A 220 -10.31 14.19 -4.04
C ILE A 220 -11.81 13.93 -4.24
N LYS A 221 -12.18 13.33 -5.39
CA LYS A 221 -13.56 12.88 -5.63
C LYS A 221 -13.87 11.65 -4.76
N SER A 222 -15.13 11.49 -4.34
CA SER A 222 -15.60 10.43 -3.45
C SER A 222 -15.42 8.99 -3.97
N ASP A 223 -15.14 8.83 -5.25
CA ASP A 223 -15.04 7.52 -5.90
C ASP A 223 -13.61 7.22 -6.33
N HIS A 224 -12.65 8.06 -5.94
CA HIS A 224 -11.24 7.88 -6.27
C HIS A 224 -10.59 6.84 -5.36
N THR A 225 -9.78 5.96 -5.95
CA THR A 225 -9.12 4.83 -5.28
C THR A 225 -8.23 5.24 -4.10
N ASP A 226 -7.59 6.41 -4.18
CA ASP A 226 -6.76 6.97 -3.10
C ASP A 226 -7.54 7.61 -1.93
N GLN A 227 -8.86 7.80 -2.03
CA GLN A 227 -9.63 8.45 -0.95
C GLN A 227 -9.52 7.64 0.35
N ALA A 228 -9.59 6.31 0.27
CA ALA A 228 -9.42 5.44 1.43
C ALA A 228 -8.10 5.69 2.17
N LEU A 229 -7.01 5.90 1.44
CA LEU A 229 -5.68 6.14 2.03
C LEU A 229 -5.61 7.52 2.69
N ILE A 230 -6.08 8.56 2.01
CA ILE A 230 -5.99 9.94 2.51
C ILE A 230 -6.87 10.12 3.74
N SER A 231 -8.09 9.59 3.70
CA SER A 231 -9.03 9.65 4.81
C SER A 231 -8.53 8.84 6.01
N ARG A 232 -7.86 7.69 5.79
CA ARG A 232 -7.13 6.98 6.85
C ARG A 232 -6.05 7.86 7.49
N ASN A 233 -5.19 8.47 6.69
CA ASN A 233 -4.07 9.28 7.19
C ASN A 233 -4.56 10.50 7.97
N LEU A 234 -5.60 11.18 7.46
CA LEU A 234 -6.27 12.27 8.17
C LEU A 234 -6.85 11.80 9.50
N GLY A 235 -7.54 10.66 9.52
CA GLY A 235 -8.12 10.08 10.73
C GLY A 235 -7.06 9.79 11.79
N HIS A 236 -5.91 9.26 11.38
CA HIS A 236 -4.82 8.99 12.32
C HIS A 236 -4.21 10.27 12.90
N GLY A 237 -3.94 11.29 12.07
CA GLY A 237 -3.43 12.57 12.56
C GLY A 237 -4.37 13.24 13.56
N LEU A 238 -5.67 13.27 13.27
CA LEU A 238 -6.69 13.81 14.17
C LEU A 238 -6.79 13.01 15.48
N GLU A 239 -6.73 11.69 15.42
CA GLU A 239 -6.73 10.83 16.61
C GLU A 239 -5.49 11.08 17.48
N THR A 240 -4.31 11.21 16.88
CA THR A 240 -3.08 11.56 17.59
C THR A 240 -3.20 12.91 18.27
N ARG A 241 -3.75 13.93 17.58
CA ARG A 241 -3.96 15.25 18.18
C ARG A 241 -4.97 15.19 19.33
N TYR A 242 -6.08 14.46 19.17
CA TYR A 242 -7.03 14.21 20.25
C TYR A 242 -6.37 13.60 21.49
N GLN A 243 -5.49 12.61 21.34
CA GLN A 243 -4.80 12.01 22.48
C GLN A 243 -3.92 13.03 23.26
N ARG A 244 -3.47 14.09 22.59
CA ARG A 244 -2.64 15.16 23.19
C ARG A 244 -3.45 16.31 23.77
N THR A 245 -4.53 16.71 23.11
CA THR A 245 -5.32 17.90 23.44
C THR A 245 -6.61 17.58 24.18
N ASN A 246 -7.09 16.34 24.07
CA ASN A 246 -8.41 15.89 24.48
C ASN A 246 -9.54 16.72 23.83
N ASP A 247 -9.31 17.24 22.62
CA ASP A 247 -10.30 17.99 21.84
C ASP A 247 -11.29 17.04 21.15
N ASN A 248 -12.52 17.00 21.64
CA ASN A 248 -13.58 16.16 21.08
C ASN A 248 -13.88 16.48 19.61
N PHE A 249 -13.61 17.69 19.13
CA PHE A 249 -13.78 18.01 17.71
C PHE A 249 -12.84 17.15 16.85
N ASP A 250 -11.60 16.95 17.28
CA ASP A 250 -10.65 16.10 16.56
C ASP A 250 -11.07 14.65 16.56
N TRP A 251 -11.57 14.17 17.69
CA TRP A 251 -12.06 12.79 17.79
C TRP A 251 -13.27 12.52 16.88
N GLU A 252 -14.23 13.45 16.82
CA GLU A 252 -15.37 13.35 15.90
C GLU A 252 -14.92 13.36 14.43
N ASN A 253 -13.99 14.25 14.08
CA ASN A 253 -13.45 14.32 12.73
C ASN A 253 -12.60 13.09 12.37
N ALA A 254 -11.84 12.53 13.33
CA ALA A 254 -11.08 11.30 13.14
C ALA A 254 -12.00 10.14 12.80
N ARG A 255 -13.09 9.98 13.56
CA ARG A 255 -14.13 8.99 13.31
C ARG A 255 -14.74 9.17 11.92
N ASN A 256 -15.10 10.38 11.54
CA ASN A 256 -15.66 10.67 10.22
C ASN A 256 -14.66 10.33 9.10
N ALA A 257 -13.38 10.63 9.27
CA ALA A 257 -12.34 10.32 8.31
C ALA A 257 -12.16 8.80 8.16
N PHE A 258 -12.13 8.04 9.26
CA PHE A 258 -12.09 6.58 9.19
C PHE A 258 -13.35 5.99 8.55
N GLN A 259 -14.53 6.57 8.80
CA GLN A 259 -15.78 6.14 8.17
C GLN A 259 -15.74 6.33 6.65
N ILE A 260 -15.27 7.49 6.17
CA ILE A 260 -15.06 7.72 4.73
C ILE A 260 -14.08 6.69 4.14
N ALA A 261 -13.01 6.38 4.86
CA ALA A 261 -12.04 5.38 4.41
C ALA A 261 -12.65 3.96 4.31
N TRP A 262 -13.54 3.60 5.24
CA TRP A 262 -14.27 2.34 5.22
C TRP A 262 -15.29 2.25 4.06
N ASP A 263 -16.04 3.34 3.84
CA ASP A 263 -17.12 3.41 2.85
C ASP A 263 -16.61 3.51 1.40
N CYS A 264 -15.33 3.87 1.21
CA CYS A 264 -14.69 3.93 -0.11
C CYS A 264 -14.47 2.53 -0.70
N THR A 265 -15.51 1.98 -1.33
CA THR A 265 -15.50 0.64 -1.96
C THR A 265 -14.60 0.56 -3.19
N ALA A 266 -14.27 1.69 -3.81
CA ALA A 266 -13.27 1.79 -4.88
C ALA A 266 -11.83 1.56 -4.39
N GLY A 267 -11.58 1.67 -3.07
CA GLY A 267 -10.26 1.48 -2.48
C GLY A 267 -9.85 0.02 -2.31
N ILE A 268 -8.55 -0.20 -2.13
CA ILE A 268 -7.96 -1.53 -1.88
C ILE A 268 -8.58 -2.15 -0.60
N PRO A 269 -9.12 -3.39 -0.65
CA PRO A 269 -9.80 -4.03 0.48
C PRO A 269 -8.98 -4.09 1.78
N SER A 270 -7.66 -4.33 1.67
CA SER A 270 -6.75 -4.39 2.83
C SER A 270 -6.72 -3.10 3.64
N ARG A 271 -6.73 -1.94 2.96
CA ARG A 271 -6.77 -0.62 3.60
C ARG A 271 -8.09 -0.39 4.33
N ARG A 272 -9.20 -0.89 3.79
CA ARG A 272 -10.54 -0.78 4.40
C ARG A 272 -10.63 -1.61 5.68
N VAL A 273 -10.12 -2.84 5.68
CA VAL A 273 -10.14 -3.69 6.90
C VAL A 273 -9.26 -3.10 8.02
N GLU A 274 -8.15 -2.44 7.68
CA GLU A 274 -7.31 -1.74 8.67
C GLU A 274 -8.09 -0.64 9.43
N VAL A 275 -8.85 0.20 8.71
CA VAL A 275 -9.68 1.24 9.36
C VAL A 275 -10.90 0.67 10.09
N ALA A 276 -11.43 -0.48 9.66
CA ALA A 276 -12.53 -1.15 10.36
C ALA A 276 -12.16 -1.49 11.82
N ALA A 277 -10.94 -1.97 12.05
CA ALA A 277 -10.45 -2.26 13.41
C ALA A 277 -10.43 -1.02 14.31
N ARG A 278 -10.02 0.14 13.77
CA ARG A 278 -10.02 1.42 14.52
C ARG A 278 -11.44 1.91 14.79
N LEU A 279 -12.32 1.89 13.80
CA LEU A 279 -13.73 2.27 13.95
C LEU A 279 -14.45 1.41 14.98
N MET A 280 -14.23 0.09 15.00
CA MET A 280 -14.81 -0.78 16.02
C MET A 280 -14.39 -0.40 17.43
N ASN A 281 -13.11 -0.03 17.63
CA ASN A 281 -12.64 0.43 18.93
C ASN A 281 -13.31 1.76 19.33
N ILE A 282 -13.42 2.71 18.39
CA ILE A 282 -14.11 3.98 18.63
C ILE A 282 -15.58 3.74 19.01
N MET A 283 -16.31 2.95 18.21
CA MET A 283 -17.72 2.61 18.48
C MET A 283 -17.88 1.88 19.82
N GLY A 284 -16.93 1.00 20.18
CA GLY A 284 -16.91 0.32 21.47
C GLY A 284 -16.75 1.28 22.66
N LEU A 285 -15.95 2.34 22.51
CA LEU A 285 -15.81 3.41 23.52
C LEU A 285 -17.08 4.28 23.63
N GLN A 286 -17.84 4.41 22.55
CA GLN A 286 -19.11 5.14 22.51
C GLN A 286 -20.32 4.31 22.94
N GLU A 287 -20.09 3.05 23.34
CA GLU A 287 -21.15 2.08 23.63
C GLU A 287 -22.09 1.81 22.43
N GLU A 288 -21.64 2.11 21.21
CA GLU A 288 -22.34 1.83 19.95
C GLU A 288 -22.12 0.36 19.51
N PHE A 289 -22.35 -0.58 20.43
CA PHE A 289 -21.97 -1.99 20.27
C PHE A 289 -22.65 -2.67 19.07
N ASP A 290 -23.90 -2.32 18.75
CA ASP A 290 -24.61 -2.87 17.58
C ASP A 290 -23.96 -2.48 16.25
N ARG A 291 -23.51 -1.22 16.14
CA ARG A 291 -22.81 -0.73 14.94
C ARG A 291 -21.42 -1.33 14.85
N ALA A 292 -20.70 -1.41 15.97
CA ALA A 292 -19.40 -2.06 16.04
C ALA A 292 -19.47 -3.54 15.63
N ALA A 293 -20.51 -4.25 16.06
CA ALA A 293 -20.76 -5.65 15.70
C ALA A 293 -21.05 -5.81 14.20
N THR A 294 -21.85 -4.91 13.61
CA THR A 294 -22.14 -4.92 12.17
C THR A 294 -20.87 -4.72 11.36
N LEU A 295 -20.07 -3.70 11.71
CA LEU A 295 -18.80 -3.41 11.06
C LEU A 295 -17.80 -4.58 11.17
N ALA A 296 -17.80 -5.27 12.31
CA ALA A 296 -16.95 -6.45 12.52
C ALA A 296 -17.24 -7.57 11.52
N VAL A 297 -18.52 -7.84 11.28
CA VAL A 297 -18.96 -8.88 10.33
C VAL A 297 -18.54 -8.49 8.92
N GLU A 298 -18.81 -7.25 8.50
CA GLU A 298 -18.44 -6.75 7.18
C GLU A 298 -16.91 -6.79 6.96
N GLY A 299 -16.12 -6.43 7.98
CA GLY A 299 -14.65 -6.51 7.93
C GLY A 299 -14.14 -7.94 7.80
N ILE A 300 -14.75 -8.89 8.52
CA ILE A 300 -14.42 -10.33 8.42
C ILE A 300 -14.79 -10.88 7.05
N ASP A 301 -15.90 -10.43 6.47
CA ASP A 301 -16.37 -10.87 5.15
C ASP A 301 -15.52 -10.32 4.00
N LEU A 302 -14.76 -9.26 4.24
CA LEU A 302 -13.73 -8.77 3.31
C LEU A 302 -12.42 -9.58 3.38
N LEU A 303 -12.12 -10.30 4.46
CA LEU A 303 -10.84 -11.01 4.61
C LEU A 303 -10.55 -12.03 3.48
N PRO A 304 -11.53 -12.79 2.97
CA PRO A 304 -11.31 -13.72 1.87
C PRO A 304 -10.86 -13.05 0.56
N THR A 305 -11.16 -11.76 0.34
CA THR A 305 -10.72 -11.05 -0.88
C THR A 305 -9.27 -10.59 -0.79
N ILE A 306 -8.75 -10.41 0.43
CA ILE A 306 -7.37 -9.97 0.71
C ILE A 306 -6.39 -11.15 0.73
N SER A 307 -6.88 -12.33 1.09
CA SER A 307 -6.05 -13.51 1.35
C SER A 307 -6.28 -14.59 0.29
N ASN A 308 -5.53 -14.50 -0.81
CA ASN A 308 -5.62 -15.48 -1.89
C ASN A 308 -5.03 -16.84 -1.46
N ARG A 309 -5.75 -17.93 -1.73
CA ARG A 309 -5.35 -19.30 -1.38
C ARG A 309 -4.10 -19.78 -2.14
N SER A 310 -3.77 -19.15 -3.25
CA SER A 310 -2.57 -19.47 -4.04
C SER A 310 -1.25 -18.99 -3.42
N LEU A 311 -1.31 -18.20 -2.35
CA LEU A 311 -0.12 -17.66 -1.68
C LEU A 311 0.64 -18.73 -0.88
N GLN A 312 1.97 -18.57 -0.80
CA GLN A 312 2.78 -19.36 0.12
C GLN A 312 2.37 -19.10 1.59
N ARG A 313 2.60 -20.08 2.47
CA ARG A 313 2.18 -20.01 3.88
C ARG A 313 2.70 -18.78 4.63
N SER A 314 3.94 -18.36 4.37
CA SER A 314 4.52 -17.15 4.97
C SER A 314 3.82 -15.87 4.52
N ASP A 315 3.27 -15.84 3.31
CA ASP A 315 2.53 -14.71 2.75
C ASP A 315 1.10 -14.65 3.26
N GLN A 316 0.44 -15.80 3.37
CA GLN A 316 -0.85 -15.91 4.04
C GLN A 316 -0.75 -15.43 5.50
N GLN A 317 0.28 -15.85 6.24
CA GLN A 317 0.49 -15.42 7.63
C GLN A 317 0.69 -13.91 7.77
N TYR A 318 1.40 -13.29 6.83
CA TYR A 318 1.60 -11.85 6.82
C TYR A 318 0.35 -11.09 6.44
N ALA A 319 -0.40 -11.52 5.42
CA ALA A 319 -1.67 -10.90 5.08
C ALA A 319 -2.62 -10.94 6.30
N VAL A 320 -2.70 -12.08 6.99
CA VAL A 320 -3.54 -12.26 8.18
C VAL A 320 -3.05 -11.46 9.39
N SER A 321 -1.74 -11.26 9.57
CA SER A 321 -1.22 -10.55 10.75
C SER A 321 -1.73 -9.12 10.86
N HIS A 322 -2.04 -8.48 9.73
CA HIS A 322 -2.62 -7.13 9.69
C HIS A 322 -4.04 -7.05 10.28
N PHE A 323 -4.71 -8.20 10.42
CA PHE A 323 -6.09 -8.29 10.90
C PHE A 323 -6.20 -9.09 12.20
N SER A 324 -5.05 -9.39 12.83
CA SER A 324 -5.00 -10.04 14.13
C SER A 324 -5.75 -9.21 15.17
N GLY A 325 -6.72 -9.84 15.84
CA GLY A 325 -7.54 -9.19 16.85
C GLY A 325 -8.91 -8.71 16.37
N LEU A 326 -9.18 -8.63 15.06
CA LEU A 326 -10.50 -8.22 14.53
C LEU A 326 -11.65 -9.10 15.07
N ALA A 327 -11.50 -10.42 14.94
CA ALA A 327 -12.47 -11.39 15.44
C ALA A 327 -12.55 -11.42 16.98
N THR A 328 -11.43 -11.15 17.67
CA THR A 328 -11.39 -11.07 19.14
C THR A 328 -12.14 -9.85 19.64
N SER A 329 -11.93 -8.68 19.03
CA SER A 329 -12.66 -7.46 19.33
C SER A 329 -14.16 -7.65 19.07
N ALA A 330 -14.51 -8.25 17.93
CA ALA A 330 -15.90 -8.60 17.59
C ALA A 330 -16.54 -9.51 18.64
N CYS A 331 -15.84 -10.56 19.07
CA CYS A 331 -16.29 -11.46 20.12
C CYS A 331 -16.54 -10.70 21.43
N SER A 332 -15.63 -9.80 21.83
CA SER A 332 -15.81 -8.98 23.03
C SER A 332 -17.07 -8.10 22.96
N ILE A 333 -17.38 -7.54 21.78
CA ILE A 333 -18.57 -6.72 21.55
C ILE A 333 -19.84 -7.57 21.68
N TYR A 334 -19.90 -8.74 21.05
CA TYR A 334 -21.06 -9.64 21.17
C TYR A 334 -21.27 -10.17 22.59
N LEU A 335 -20.20 -10.42 23.35
CA LEU A 335 -20.32 -10.77 24.77
C LEU A 335 -20.94 -9.61 25.58
N ARG A 336 -20.54 -8.36 25.31
CA ARG A 336 -21.14 -7.17 25.96
C ARG A 336 -22.61 -6.98 25.60
N LEU A 337 -23.01 -7.34 24.39
CA LEU A 337 -24.41 -7.35 23.95
C LEU A 337 -25.23 -8.50 24.55
N GLY A 338 -24.62 -9.40 25.33
CA GLY A 338 -25.30 -10.56 25.90
C GLY A 338 -25.65 -11.62 24.85
N LEU A 339 -24.89 -11.70 23.76
CA LEU A 339 -25.08 -12.62 22.63
C LEU A 339 -23.93 -13.64 22.53
N PRO A 340 -23.77 -14.55 23.50
CA PRO A 340 -22.63 -15.47 23.56
C PRO A 340 -22.56 -16.45 22.38
N GLU A 341 -23.71 -16.85 21.81
CA GLU A 341 -23.75 -17.70 20.62
C GLU A 341 -23.14 -16.98 19.40
N LYS A 342 -23.47 -15.69 19.21
CA LYS A 342 -22.87 -14.88 18.14
C LYS A 342 -21.40 -14.58 18.41
N ALA A 343 -21.02 -14.40 19.68
CA ALA A 343 -19.62 -14.22 20.05
C ALA A 343 -18.78 -15.45 19.69
N LEU A 344 -19.31 -16.66 19.92
CA LEU A 344 -18.67 -17.89 19.49
C LEU A 344 -18.66 -18.00 17.96
N GLU A 345 -19.79 -17.74 17.30
CA GLU A 345 -19.91 -17.78 15.84
C GLU A 345 -18.88 -16.88 15.15
N ILE A 346 -18.73 -15.62 15.58
CA ILE A 346 -17.80 -14.68 14.94
C ILE A 346 -16.33 -15.08 15.19
N LEU A 347 -16.03 -15.63 16.36
CA LEU A 347 -14.71 -16.13 16.69
C LEU A 347 -14.36 -17.35 15.82
N GLU A 348 -15.31 -18.27 15.65
CA GLU A 348 -15.15 -19.44 14.79
C GLU A 348 -15.13 -19.06 13.32
N ARG A 349 -15.85 -18.02 12.88
CA ARG A 349 -15.78 -17.48 11.51
C ARG A 349 -14.41 -16.87 11.23
N GLY A 350 -13.89 -16.04 12.14
CA GLY A 350 -12.52 -15.51 12.05
C GLY A 350 -11.46 -16.62 12.05
N ARG A 351 -11.60 -17.63 12.92
CA ARG A 351 -10.75 -18.82 12.91
C ARG A 351 -10.88 -19.62 11.62
N THR A 352 -12.08 -19.75 11.07
CA THR A 352 -12.34 -20.49 9.84
C THR A 352 -11.70 -19.81 8.65
N VAL A 353 -11.64 -18.47 8.60
CA VAL A 353 -10.84 -17.76 7.58
C VAL A 353 -9.37 -18.18 7.69
N ILE A 354 -8.80 -18.14 8.90
CA ILE A 354 -7.40 -18.55 9.16
C ILE A 354 -7.18 -20.06 8.91
N LEU A 355 -8.13 -20.92 9.27
CA LEU A 355 -8.04 -22.38 9.19
C LEU A 355 -8.29 -22.92 7.78
N ASN A 356 -9.23 -22.33 7.03
CA ASN A 356 -9.42 -22.65 5.61
C ASN A 356 -8.18 -22.32 4.78
N GLN A 357 -7.33 -21.40 5.26
CA GLN A 357 -6.02 -21.13 4.67
C GLN A 357 -4.97 -22.19 5.09
N LEU A 358 -5.08 -22.76 6.31
CA LEU A 358 -4.14 -23.76 6.84
C LEU A 358 -4.42 -25.22 6.40
N ILE A 359 -5.65 -25.58 6.02
CA ILE A 359 -6.08 -26.97 5.83
C ILE A 359 -5.88 -27.49 4.38
N GLY A 360 -5.64 -26.62 3.40
CA GLY A 360 -5.55 -26.98 1.97
C GLY A 360 -4.42 -27.95 1.59
N ASP A 361 -3.32 -28.00 2.33
CA ASP A 361 -2.17 -28.86 1.99
C ASP A 361 -2.40 -30.35 2.32
N ARG A 362 -3.39 -30.70 3.15
CA ARG A 362 -3.65 -32.14 3.42
C ARG A 362 -4.27 -32.86 2.23
N SER A 363 -5.00 -32.16 1.35
CA SER A 363 -5.51 -32.75 0.10
C SER A 363 -4.41 -32.91 -0.95
N ASP A 364 -3.43 -32.00 -1.01
CA ASP A 364 -2.30 -32.10 -1.95
C ASP A 364 -1.21 -33.08 -1.51
N ILE A 365 -1.12 -33.35 -0.20
CA ILE A 365 -0.31 -34.45 0.33
C ILE A 365 -0.94 -35.80 -0.06
N LEU A 366 -2.27 -35.95 0.02
CA LEU A 366 -2.94 -37.19 -0.40
C LEU A 366 -2.87 -37.44 -1.91
N SER A 367 -2.85 -36.38 -2.73
CA SER A 367 -2.63 -36.48 -4.18
C SER A 367 -1.16 -36.79 -4.52
N ARG A 368 -0.20 -36.26 -3.77
CA ARG A 368 1.24 -36.55 -3.94
C ARG A 368 1.69 -37.93 -3.43
N PHE A 369 0.95 -38.55 -2.52
CA PHE A 369 1.26 -39.90 -2.01
C PHE A 369 0.47 -41.04 -2.66
N GLY A 370 -0.33 -40.77 -3.71
CA GLY A 370 -0.96 -41.81 -4.53
C GLY A 370 -1.88 -42.76 -3.75
N VAL A 371 -2.45 -42.33 -2.62
CA VAL A 371 -3.39 -43.17 -1.87
C VAL A 371 -4.77 -42.98 -2.48
N SER A 372 -5.19 -43.96 -3.28
CA SER A 372 -6.54 -44.03 -3.84
C SER A 372 -7.59 -44.06 -2.72
N PRO A 373 -8.65 -43.22 -2.77
CA PRO A 373 -9.75 -43.22 -1.80
C PRO A 373 -10.73 -44.39 -2.00
N ALA A 374 -10.22 -45.61 -2.21
CA ALA A 374 -11.00 -46.81 -2.51
C ALA A 374 -10.88 -47.94 -1.47
N LEU A 375 -10.43 -47.64 -0.24
CA LEU A 375 -10.32 -48.64 0.84
C LEU A 375 -10.87 -48.13 2.18
N LEU A 376 -12.05 -47.51 2.16
CA LEU A 376 -12.92 -47.37 3.34
C LEU A 376 -14.37 -47.60 2.92
N LEU A 377 -14.71 -48.88 2.70
CA LEU A 377 -16.07 -49.41 2.84
C LEU A 377 -16.00 -50.65 3.72
#